data_AF-A0A2W6CTW6-F1
#
_entry.id   AF-A0A2W6CTW6-F1
#
_cell.length_a   1.000
_cell.length_b   1.000
_cell.length_c   1.000
_cell.angle_alpha   90.00
_cell.angle_beta   90.00
_cell.angle_gamma   90.00
#
_symmetry.space_group_name_H-M   'P 1'
#
loop_
_entity.id
_entity.type
_entity.pdbx_description
1 polymer ?
#
loop_
_entity_poly.entity_id
_entity_poly.type
_entity_poly.pdbx_seq_one_letter_code
_entity_poly.pdbx_strand_id
1 'polypeptide(L)'
;MTTAIPAAGWTGALLGLAASLVLAVLGFRAQRRPEAVKHRQLRVTVWLMLGGAALSMLALEVALFTDDFALAYVAETHSRSSSPLFTITTAWSGLGGSLVLWALVLAGYTAVVARGVRDTGDRLGTGALGVLGIVSSFFFGLITTAANPFEILADPPADGPGPNPLLRDHAMVAFHPPMLYLGYVGFTVPFAFAMSALLLRRGGVDWLRRTRRANLVAWSFLTGGL
;
A
#
# COMPACT_ATOMS: atom_id res chain seq x y z
N MET A 1 -25.36 10.50 9.44
CA MET A 1 -24.17 9.70 9.09
C MET A 1 -24.17 9.50 7.58
N THR A 2 -23.15 9.98 6.88
CA THR A 2 -23.02 9.76 5.43
C THR A 2 -22.18 8.51 5.18
N THR A 3 -22.77 7.46 4.63
CA THR A 3 -22.06 6.20 4.30
C THR A 3 -21.07 6.33 3.14
N ALA A 4 -21.01 7.51 2.50
CA ALA A 4 -20.20 7.76 1.32
C ALA A 4 -18.69 7.60 1.57
N ILE A 5 -18.16 8.12 2.69
CA ILE A 5 -16.72 8.06 3.00
C ILE A 5 -16.28 6.61 3.30
N PRO A 6 -16.94 5.86 4.21
CA PRO A 6 -16.63 4.44 4.40
C PRO A 6 -16.72 3.63 3.10
N ALA A 7 -17.79 3.86 2.32
CA ALA A 7 -18.00 3.15 1.06
C ALA A 7 -16.89 3.45 0.03
N ALA A 8 -16.45 4.70 -0.09
CA ALA A 8 -15.35 5.09 -0.96
C ALA A 8 -14.04 4.42 -0.54
N GLY A 9 -13.74 4.43 0.77
CA GLY A 9 -12.52 3.85 1.32
C GLY A 9 -12.45 2.34 1.11
N TRP A 10 -13.53 1.62 1.42
CA TRP A 10 -13.62 0.17 1.23
C TRP A 10 -13.64 -0.22 -0.25
N THR A 11 -14.31 0.57 -1.11
CA THR A 11 -14.27 0.38 -2.57
C THR A 11 -12.85 0.55 -3.11
N GLY A 12 -12.08 1.52 -2.61
CA GLY A 12 -10.67 1.67 -2.94
C GLY A 12 -9.85 0.42 -2.60
N ALA A 13 -10.09 -0.18 -1.44
CA ALA A 13 -9.39 -1.37 -0.99
C ALA A 13 -9.76 -2.60 -1.83
N LEU A 14 -11.05 -2.77 -2.15
CA LEU A 14 -11.54 -3.83 -3.03
C LEU A 14 -11.00 -3.69 -4.47
N LEU A 15 -10.94 -2.46 -4.99
CA LEU A 15 -10.33 -2.18 -6.29
C LEU A 15 -8.84 -2.54 -6.28
N GLY A 16 -8.14 -2.16 -5.20
CA GLY A 16 -6.74 -2.51 -4.96
C GLY A 16 -6.52 -4.03 -4.96
N LEU A 17 -7.35 -4.77 -4.22
CA LEU A 17 -7.32 -6.23 -4.14
C LEU A 17 -7.57 -6.90 -5.50
N ALA A 18 -8.63 -6.48 -6.20
CA ALA A 18 -8.95 -7.03 -7.51
C ALA A 18 -7.81 -6.77 -8.51
N ALA A 19 -7.27 -5.54 -8.50
CA ALA A 19 -6.16 -5.16 -9.35
C ALA A 19 -4.88 -5.95 -9.01
N SER A 20 -4.53 -6.13 -7.73
CA SER A 20 -3.34 -6.88 -7.34
C SER A 20 -3.41 -8.36 -7.72
N LEU A 21 -4.58 -8.98 -7.60
CA LEU A 21 -4.82 -10.36 -8.04
C LEU A 21 -4.66 -10.50 -9.56
N VAL A 22 -5.25 -9.57 -10.32
CA VAL A 22 -5.10 -9.52 -11.77
C VAL A 22 -3.63 -9.28 -12.15
N LEU A 23 -2.92 -8.41 -11.44
CA LEU A 23 -1.51 -8.12 -11.69
C LEU A 23 -0.64 -9.35 -11.47
N ALA A 24 -0.91 -10.13 -10.41
CA ALA A 24 -0.23 -11.38 -10.15
C ALA A 24 -0.36 -12.33 -11.35
N VAL A 25 -1.60 -12.57 -11.80
CA VAL A 25 -1.88 -13.46 -12.94
C VAL A 25 -1.24 -12.95 -14.22
N LEU A 26 -1.43 -11.68 -14.57
CA LEU A 26 -0.89 -11.09 -15.79
C LEU A 26 0.65 -11.05 -15.79
N GLY A 27 1.27 -10.74 -14.64
CA GLY A 27 2.72 -10.70 -14.50
C GLY A 27 3.38 -12.04 -14.76
N PHE A 28 2.88 -13.12 -14.13
CA PHE A 28 3.38 -14.48 -14.37
C PHE A 28 3.04 -14.99 -15.76
N ARG A 29 1.85 -14.66 -16.29
CA ARG A 29 1.48 -15.03 -17.66
C ARG A 29 2.39 -14.35 -18.68
N ALA A 30 2.68 -13.07 -18.54
CA ALA A 30 3.63 -12.34 -19.38
C ALA A 30 5.05 -12.87 -19.23
N GLN A 31 5.46 -13.24 -18.01
CA GLN A 31 6.77 -13.86 -17.78
C GLN A 31 6.91 -15.22 -18.50
N ARG A 32 5.83 -16.01 -18.62
CA ARG A 32 5.87 -17.31 -19.31
C ARG A 32 5.67 -17.18 -20.82
N ARG A 33 4.76 -16.30 -21.25
CA ARG A 33 4.31 -16.09 -22.63
C ARG A 33 4.13 -14.59 -22.90
N PRO A 34 5.22 -13.85 -23.20
CA PRO A 34 5.20 -12.40 -23.42
C PRO A 34 4.13 -11.91 -24.39
N GLU A 35 3.93 -12.65 -25.47
CA GLU A 35 2.96 -12.39 -26.54
C GLU A 35 1.50 -12.53 -26.10
N ALA A 36 1.23 -13.27 -25.02
CA ALA A 36 -0.12 -13.56 -24.53
C ALA A 36 -0.72 -12.45 -23.64
N VAL A 37 0.05 -11.41 -23.33
CA VAL A 37 -0.35 -10.27 -22.50
C VAL A 37 0.09 -8.98 -23.18
N LYS A 38 -0.80 -8.00 -23.26
CA LYS A 38 -0.44 -6.67 -23.76
C LYS A 38 0.17 -5.84 -22.64
N HIS A 39 1.24 -5.11 -22.92
CA HIS A 39 1.88 -4.20 -21.95
C HIS A 39 0.89 -3.23 -21.27
N ARG A 40 -0.10 -2.73 -22.04
CA ARG A 40 -1.17 -1.88 -21.51
C ARG A 40 -1.97 -2.54 -20.38
N GLN A 41 -2.19 -3.86 -20.42
CA GLN A 41 -2.94 -4.56 -19.36
C GLN A 41 -2.20 -4.46 -18.02
N LEU A 42 -0.88 -4.74 -18.01
CA LEU A 42 -0.05 -4.59 -16.81
C LEU A 42 -0.11 -3.15 -16.28
N ARG A 43 0.04 -2.15 -17.16
CA ARG A 43 0.01 -0.73 -16.77
C ARG A 43 -1.32 -0.33 -16.17
N VAL A 44 -2.44 -0.67 -16.81
CA VAL A 44 -3.78 -0.34 -16.33
C VAL A 44 -4.01 -0.95 -14.95
N THR A 45 -3.67 -2.24 -14.78
CA THR A 45 -3.85 -2.91 -13.49
C THR A 45 -3.02 -2.26 -12.38
N VAL A 46 -1.77 -1.89 -12.64
CA VAL A 46 -0.93 -1.18 -11.66
C VAL A 46 -1.51 0.18 -11.28
N TRP A 47 -2.04 0.94 -12.24
CA TRP A 47 -2.69 2.23 -11.96
C TRP A 47 -4.00 2.09 -11.22
N LEU A 48 -4.80 1.06 -11.50
CA LEU A 48 -6.01 0.76 -10.72
C LEU A 48 -5.66 0.39 -9.28
N MET A 49 -4.59 -0.38 -9.07
CA MET A 49 -4.11 -0.73 -7.74
C MET A 49 -3.66 0.50 -6.94
N LEU A 50 -2.88 1.40 -7.57
CA LEU A 50 -2.45 2.64 -6.95
C LEU A 50 -3.62 3.61 -6.70
N GLY A 51 -4.53 3.73 -7.66
CA GLY A 51 -5.75 4.53 -7.50
C GLY A 51 -6.64 4.02 -6.37
N GLY A 52 -6.77 2.70 -6.22
CA GLY A 52 -7.48 2.05 -5.13
C GLY A 52 -6.86 2.37 -3.76
N ALA A 53 -5.54 2.19 -3.61
CA ALA A 53 -4.84 2.55 -2.38
C ALA A 53 -4.96 4.05 -2.04
N ALA A 54 -4.80 4.92 -3.05
CA ALA A 54 -4.90 6.37 -2.86
C ALA A 54 -6.33 6.78 -2.45
N LEU A 55 -7.36 6.16 -3.04
CA LEU A 55 -8.74 6.39 -2.65
C LEU A 55 -9.01 5.95 -1.22
N SER A 56 -8.51 4.78 -0.80
CA SER A 56 -8.62 4.31 0.58
C SER A 56 -7.94 5.27 1.57
N MET A 57 -6.70 5.69 1.27
CA MET A 57 -5.98 6.62 2.14
C MET A 57 -6.69 7.98 2.21
N LEU A 58 -7.14 8.52 1.08
CA LEU A 58 -7.86 9.79 1.04
C LEU A 58 -9.19 9.72 1.81
N ALA A 59 -9.94 8.62 1.67
CA ALA A 59 -11.18 8.43 2.43
C ALA A 59 -10.91 8.37 3.94
N LEU A 60 -9.83 7.70 4.36
CA LEU A 60 -9.43 7.64 5.76
C LEU A 60 -9.05 9.02 6.32
N GLU A 61 -8.22 9.77 5.59
CA GLU A 61 -7.83 11.14 5.96
C GLU A 61 -9.05 12.06 6.03
N VAL A 62 -9.94 12.00 5.04
CA VAL A 62 -11.18 12.78 5.06
C VAL A 62 -12.02 12.43 6.29
N ALA A 63 -12.19 11.14 6.62
CA ALA A 63 -12.92 10.71 7.81
C ALA A 63 -12.33 11.28 9.11
N LEU A 64 -11.00 11.31 9.22
CA LEU A 64 -10.30 11.89 10.37
C LEU A 64 -10.50 13.41 10.47
N PHE A 65 -10.40 14.12 9.35
CA PHE A 65 -10.58 15.58 9.33
C PHE A 65 -12.03 16.03 9.50
N THR A 66 -13.02 15.17 9.21
CA THR A 66 -14.43 15.44 9.43
C THR A 66 -14.97 14.88 10.74
N ASP A 67 -14.10 14.35 11.61
CA ASP A 67 -14.47 13.73 12.89
C ASP A 67 -15.55 12.64 12.72
N ASP A 68 -15.43 11.80 11.68
CA ASP A 68 -16.44 10.79 11.36
C ASP A 68 -16.30 9.55 12.26
N PHE A 69 -16.71 9.71 13.52
CA PHE A 69 -16.73 8.65 14.54
C PHE A 69 -17.67 7.48 14.22
N ALA A 70 -18.39 7.53 13.08
CA ALA A 70 -19.07 6.36 12.53
C ALA A 70 -18.08 5.26 12.11
N LEU A 71 -16.88 5.62 11.67
CA LEU A 71 -15.85 4.64 11.32
C LEU A 71 -15.16 4.14 12.58
N ALA A 72 -15.09 2.82 12.73
CA ALA A 72 -14.44 2.15 13.85
C ALA A 72 -13.02 2.68 14.09
N TYR A 73 -12.24 2.85 13.02
CA TYR A 73 -10.88 3.37 13.12
C TYR A 73 -10.82 4.78 13.72
N VAL A 74 -11.71 5.68 13.30
CA VAL A 74 -11.76 7.06 13.80
C VAL A 74 -12.21 7.07 15.26
N ALA A 75 -13.24 6.28 15.60
CA ALA A 75 -13.72 6.12 16.97
C ALA A 75 -12.66 5.59 17.93
N GLU A 76 -11.76 4.72 17.47
CA GLU A 76 -10.73 4.10 18.30
C GLU A 76 -9.46 4.95 18.44
N THR A 77 -9.14 5.79 17.44
CA THR A 77 -7.81 6.39 17.32
C THR A 77 -7.78 7.90 17.22
N HIS A 78 -8.93 8.58 17.10
CA HIS A 78 -9.00 10.04 16.89
C HIS A 78 -9.71 10.75 18.05
N SER A 79 -9.49 12.06 18.18
CA SER A 79 -10.26 12.95 19.05
C SER A 79 -10.40 14.31 18.39
N ARG A 80 -11.54 14.98 18.58
CA ARG A 80 -11.82 16.34 18.10
C ARG A 80 -10.80 17.39 18.57
N SER A 81 -10.12 17.11 19.68
CA SER A 81 -9.11 18.00 20.26
C SER A 81 -7.72 17.90 19.59
N SER A 82 -7.56 16.97 18.64
CA SER A 82 -6.29 16.71 17.95
C SER A 82 -5.89 17.91 17.07
N SER A 83 -4.61 18.26 17.08
CA SER A 83 -4.08 19.26 16.15
C SER A 83 -4.07 18.71 14.71
N PRO A 84 -4.08 19.56 13.68
CA PRO A 84 -4.09 19.09 12.28
C PRO A 84 -2.92 18.16 11.92
N LEU A 85 -1.75 18.37 12.51
CA LEU A 85 -0.62 17.47 12.33
C LEU A 85 -0.94 16.08 12.88
N PHE A 86 -1.47 16.01 14.09
CA PHE A 86 -1.79 14.73 14.72
C PHE A 86 -2.97 14.04 14.04
N THR A 87 -3.96 14.78 13.53
CA THR A 87 -5.05 14.24 12.71
C THR A 87 -4.52 13.48 11.49
N ILE A 88 -3.56 14.05 10.75
CA ILE A 88 -2.92 13.34 9.63
C ILE A 88 -2.23 12.08 10.13
N THR A 89 -1.42 12.20 11.19
CA THR A 89 -0.66 11.05 11.68
C THR A 89 -1.52 9.94 12.27
N THR A 90 -2.75 10.25 12.68
CA THR A 90 -3.71 9.27 13.17
C THR A 90 -3.98 8.19 12.13
N ALA A 91 -3.88 8.49 10.83
CA ALA A 91 -4.05 7.53 9.74
C ALA A 91 -3.06 6.34 9.80
N TRP A 92 -1.95 6.45 10.53
CA TRP A 92 -1.01 5.34 10.78
C TRP A 92 -0.75 5.08 12.27
N SER A 93 -1.65 5.52 13.16
CA SER A 93 -1.53 5.33 14.60
C SER A 93 -2.07 3.98 15.10
N GLY A 94 -2.94 3.34 14.32
CA GLY A 94 -3.50 2.00 14.58
C GLY A 94 -3.35 1.05 13.38
N LEU A 95 -3.58 -0.25 13.61
CA LEU A 95 -3.32 -1.33 12.65
C LEU A 95 -4.01 -1.13 11.30
N GLY A 96 -5.32 -0.85 11.27
CA GLY A 96 -6.09 -0.75 10.02
C GLY A 96 -5.57 0.33 9.07
N GLY A 97 -5.42 1.56 9.56
CA GLY A 97 -4.86 2.68 8.79
C GLY A 97 -3.38 2.48 8.42
N SER A 98 -2.58 1.91 9.33
CA SER A 98 -1.20 1.50 9.04
C SER A 98 -1.11 0.55 7.84
N LEU A 99 -2.03 -0.41 7.70
CA LEU A 99 -2.10 -1.29 6.53
C LEU A 99 -2.51 -0.55 5.25
N VAL A 100 -3.38 0.47 5.33
CA VAL A 100 -3.72 1.33 4.18
C VAL A 100 -2.48 2.10 3.71
N LEU A 101 -1.69 2.67 4.63
CA LEU A 101 -0.41 3.31 4.30
C LEU A 101 0.57 2.30 3.68
N TRP A 102 0.67 1.09 4.23
CA TRP A 102 1.49 0.01 3.67
C TRP A 102 1.12 -0.29 2.22
N ALA A 103 -0.18 -0.47 1.94
CA ALA A 103 -0.69 -0.76 0.61
C ALA A 103 -0.43 0.40 -0.37
N LEU A 104 -0.55 1.64 0.08
CA LEU A 104 -0.23 2.83 -0.73
C LEU A 104 1.24 2.88 -1.13
N VAL A 105 2.15 2.69 -0.16
CA VAL A 105 3.60 2.65 -0.41
C VAL A 105 3.96 1.49 -1.35
N LEU A 106 3.40 0.31 -1.12
CA LEU A 106 3.63 -0.87 -1.95
C LEU A 106 3.12 -0.69 -3.39
N ALA A 107 1.95 -0.07 -3.55
CA ALA A 107 1.41 0.27 -4.86
C ALA A 107 2.27 1.33 -5.58
N GLY A 108 2.81 2.30 -4.83
CA GLY A 108 3.77 3.29 -5.32
C GLY A 108 5.05 2.63 -5.86
N TYR A 109 5.68 1.74 -5.08
CA TYR A 109 6.84 0.97 -5.55
C TYR A 109 6.51 0.10 -6.76
N THR A 110 5.35 -0.54 -6.78
CA THR A 110 4.90 -1.34 -7.92
C THR A 110 4.74 -0.49 -9.17
N ALA A 111 4.22 0.74 -9.04
CA ALA A 111 4.15 1.70 -10.13
C ALA A 111 5.53 2.16 -10.62
N VAL A 112 6.52 2.31 -9.74
CA VAL A 112 7.91 2.60 -10.12
C VAL A 112 8.52 1.42 -10.89
N VAL A 113 8.35 0.19 -10.40
CA VAL A 113 8.82 -1.02 -11.09
C VAL A 113 8.16 -1.15 -12.47
N ALA A 114 6.85 -0.93 -12.56
CA ALA A 114 6.10 -1.02 -13.82
C ALA A 114 6.57 0.00 -14.86
N ARG A 115 7.02 1.20 -14.46
CA ARG A 115 7.64 2.18 -15.37
C ARG A 115 8.96 1.69 -15.95
N GLY A 116 9.69 0.83 -15.22
CA GLY A 116 10.92 0.19 -15.69
C GLY A 116 10.68 -0.93 -16.71
N VAL A 117 9.49 -1.54 -16.71
CA VAL A 117 9.08 -2.57 -17.68
C VAL A 117 8.59 -1.90 -18.95
N ARG A 118 9.38 -1.93 -20.03
CA ARG A 118 9.05 -1.22 -21.29
C ARG A 118 8.13 -1.99 -22.21
N ASP A 119 8.21 -3.32 -22.18
CA ASP A 119 7.40 -4.24 -22.97
C ASP A 119 7.31 -5.60 -22.25
N THR A 120 6.44 -6.49 -22.73
CA THR A 120 6.22 -7.80 -22.09
C THR A 120 7.34 -8.81 -22.36
N GLY A 121 8.25 -8.53 -23.28
CA GLY A 121 9.48 -9.29 -23.49
C GLY A 121 10.48 -9.16 -22.34
N ASP A 122 10.33 -8.14 -21.49
CA ASP A 122 11.05 -8.02 -20.21
C ASP A 122 10.53 -9.00 -19.15
N ARG A 123 10.79 -10.29 -19.36
CA ARG A 123 10.28 -11.39 -18.53
C ARG A 123 10.68 -11.29 -17.06
N LEU A 124 11.84 -10.70 -16.77
CA LEU A 124 12.30 -10.47 -15.39
C LEU A 124 11.45 -9.37 -14.71
N GLY A 125 11.19 -8.27 -15.42
CA GLY A 125 10.32 -7.21 -14.93
C GLY A 125 8.86 -7.64 -14.76
N THR A 126 8.30 -8.36 -15.74
CA THR A 126 6.90 -8.83 -15.67
C THR A 126 6.69 -9.85 -14.56
N GLY A 127 7.66 -10.74 -14.32
CA GLY A 127 7.61 -11.67 -13.19
C GLY A 127 7.72 -10.96 -11.84
N ALA A 128 8.55 -9.93 -11.73
CA ALA A 128 8.63 -9.11 -10.53
C ALA A 128 7.29 -8.41 -10.24
N LEU A 129 6.61 -7.88 -11.26
CA LEU A 129 5.25 -7.36 -11.13
C LEU A 129 4.25 -8.43 -10.66
N GLY A 130 4.40 -9.68 -11.12
CA GLY A 130 3.59 -10.80 -10.65
C GLY A 130 3.74 -11.06 -9.15
N VAL A 131 4.99 -11.07 -8.66
CA VAL A 131 5.29 -11.24 -7.22
C VAL A 131 4.79 -10.06 -6.39
N LEU A 132 4.98 -8.82 -6.88
CA LEU A 132 4.43 -7.62 -6.24
C LEU A 132 2.90 -7.68 -6.17
N GLY A 133 2.23 -8.21 -7.19
CA GLY A 133 0.80 -8.47 -7.19
C GLY A 133 0.37 -9.46 -6.09
N ILE A 134 1.11 -10.55 -5.88
CA ILE A 134 0.84 -11.50 -4.78
C ILE A 134 0.95 -10.79 -3.43
N VAL A 135 2.07 -10.11 -3.17
CA VAL A 135 2.30 -9.42 -1.89
C VAL A 135 1.24 -8.34 -1.66
N SER A 136 0.90 -7.57 -2.69
CA SER A 136 -0.16 -6.54 -2.60
C SER A 136 -1.52 -7.16 -2.29
N SER A 137 -1.83 -8.32 -2.87
CA SER A 137 -3.11 -9.03 -2.60
C SER A 137 -3.24 -9.46 -1.15
N PHE A 138 -2.13 -9.83 -0.50
CA PHE A 138 -2.13 -10.12 0.94
C PHE A 138 -2.51 -8.88 1.76
N PHE A 139 -1.85 -7.74 1.54
CA PHE A 139 -2.12 -6.51 2.31
C PHE A 139 -3.50 -5.93 2.05
N PHE A 140 -3.94 -5.87 0.78
CA PHE A 140 -5.32 -5.47 0.49
C PHE A 140 -6.33 -6.47 1.06
N GLY A 141 -6.03 -7.77 1.04
CA GLY A 141 -6.84 -8.80 1.67
C GLY A 141 -7.07 -8.51 3.15
N LEU A 142 -6.00 -8.21 3.90
CA LEU A 142 -6.10 -7.82 5.32
C LEU A 142 -6.99 -6.60 5.53
N ILE A 143 -6.81 -5.53 4.73
CA ILE A 143 -7.65 -4.32 4.81
C ILE A 143 -9.12 -4.66 4.54
N THR A 144 -9.42 -5.52 3.57
CA THR A 144 -10.81 -5.86 3.22
C THR A 144 -11.48 -6.83 4.18
N THR A 145 -10.73 -7.45 5.11
CA THR A 145 -11.23 -8.52 5.98
C THR A 145 -10.87 -8.31 7.45
N ALA A 146 -9.64 -8.62 7.84
CA ALA A 146 -9.23 -8.72 9.24
C ALA A 146 -8.95 -7.37 9.93
N ALA A 147 -8.66 -6.33 9.16
CA ALA A 147 -8.26 -5.02 9.69
C ALA A 147 -8.87 -3.89 8.86
N ASN A 148 -10.19 -3.92 8.70
CA ASN A 148 -10.94 -2.95 7.91
C ASN A 148 -11.12 -1.62 8.67
N PRO A 149 -10.44 -0.53 8.28
CA PRO A 149 -10.60 0.75 8.96
C PRO A 149 -11.93 1.45 8.62
N PHE A 150 -12.68 0.95 7.63
CA PHE A 150 -13.93 1.52 7.14
C PHE A 150 -15.17 0.80 7.68
N GLU A 151 -15.01 -0.03 8.71
CA GLU A 151 -16.14 -0.63 9.42
C GLU A 151 -17.01 0.44 10.08
N ILE A 152 -18.33 0.34 9.92
CA ILE A 152 -19.28 1.30 10.46
C ILE A 152 -19.81 0.79 11.80
N LEU A 153 -19.68 1.60 12.84
CA LEU A 153 -20.22 1.31 14.17
C LEU A 153 -21.73 1.56 14.21
N ALA A 154 -22.46 0.66 14.89
CA ALA A 154 -23.90 0.80 15.09
C ALA A 154 -24.25 1.93 16.08
N ASP A 155 -23.41 2.14 17.09
CA ASP A 155 -23.56 3.19 18.11
C ASP A 155 -22.23 3.97 18.23
N PRO A 156 -22.00 4.95 17.34
CA PRO A 156 -20.75 5.70 17.33
C PRO A 156 -20.65 6.67 18.51
N PRO A 157 -19.47 6.82 19.14
CA PRO A 157 -19.30 7.78 20.22
C PRO A 157 -19.32 9.23 19.71
N ALA A 158 -19.60 10.18 20.60
CA ALA A 158 -19.59 11.61 20.26
C ALA A 158 -18.18 12.18 20.02
N ASP A 159 -17.18 11.58 20.67
CA ASP A 159 -15.74 11.84 20.52
C ASP A 159 -14.97 10.56 20.82
N GLY A 160 -13.79 10.42 20.24
CA GLY A 160 -12.89 9.28 20.47
C GLY A 160 -11.83 9.59 21.54
N PRO A 161 -11.09 8.57 22.00
CA PRO A 161 -10.11 8.73 23.05
C PRO A 161 -8.86 9.52 22.60
N GLY A 162 -8.71 9.80 21.30
CA GLY A 162 -7.49 10.31 20.68
C GLY A 162 -6.48 9.19 20.36
N PRO A 163 -5.38 9.50 19.66
CA PRO A 163 -4.37 8.51 19.33
C PRO A 163 -3.71 7.97 20.59
N ASN A 164 -2.93 6.88 20.49
CA ASN A 164 -2.19 6.33 21.62
C ASN A 164 -1.42 7.47 22.35
N PRO A 165 -1.49 7.60 23.69
CA PRO A 165 -0.80 8.64 24.44
C PRO A 165 0.70 8.80 24.09
N LEU A 166 1.38 7.71 23.70
CA LEU A 166 2.77 7.75 23.25
C LEU A 166 2.98 8.54 21.95
N LEU A 167 1.92 8.77 21.18
CA LEU A 167 1.95 9.39 19.86
C LEU A 167 1.42 10.84 19.87
N ARG A 168 0.80 11.30 20.96
CA ARG A 168 0.03 12.57 21.03
C ARG A 168 0.85 13.84 20.97
N ASP A 169 2.08 13.82 21.48
CA ASP A 169 2.92 15.03 21.63
C ASP A 169 4.29 14.90 20.96
N HIS A 170 4.48 13.85 20.15
CA HIS A 170 5.78 13.51 19.62
C HIS A 170 5.83 13.72 18.11
N ALA A 171 6.46 14.82 17.68
CA ALA A 171 6.54 15.20 16.26
C ALA A 171 7.18 14.11 15.37
N MET A 172 8.03 13.23 15.92
CA MET A 172 8.60 12.12 15.14
C MET A 172 7.56 11.15 14.62
N VAL A 173 6.34 11.10 15.17
CA VAL A 173 5.25 10.27 14.63
C VAL A 173 4.86 10.68 13.21
N ALA A 174 5.12 11.94 12.82
CA ALA A 174 4.89 12.40 11.45
C ALA A 174 5.98 11.92 10.47
N PHE A 175 7.17 11.57 10.95
CA PHE A 175 8.34 11.28 10.11
C PHE A 175 8.77 9.83 10.18
N HIS A 176 8.94 9.30 11.40
CA HIS A 176 9.48 7.97 11.68
C HIS A 176 8.66 6.85 11.03
N PRO A 177 7.32 6.75 11.23
CA PRO A 177 6.55 5.71 10.57
C PRO A 177 6.63 5.81 9.04
N PRO A 178 6.31 6.93 8.35
CA PRO A 178 6.42 6.98 6.89
C PRO A 178 7.79 6.57 6.35
N MET A 179 8.88 6.94 7.03
CA MET A 179 10.23 6.51 6.68
C MET A 179 10.43 5.00 6.85
N LEU A 180 10.00 4.42 7.97
CA LEU A 180 10.03 2.97 8.16
C LEU A 180 9.20 2.22 7.11
N TYR A 181 8.01 2.70 6.76
CA TYR A 181 7.18 2.10 5.71
C TYR A 181 7.87 2.19 4.34
N LEU A 182 8.43 3.34 3.96
CA LEU A 182 9.24 3.46 2.74
C LEU A 182 10.42 2.48 2.73
N GLY A 183 11.06 2.26 3.88
CA GLY A 183 12.15 1.29 4.03
C GLY A 183 11.69 -0.17 3.92
N TYR A 184 10.88 -0.64 4.88
CA TYR A 184 10.43 -2.03 4.95
C TYR A 184 9.67 -2.46 3.69
N VAL A 185 8.74 -1.65 3.22
CA VAL A 185 7.97 -1.96 2.00
C VAL A 185 8.86 -1.92 0.77
N GLY A 186 9.81 -0.98 0.71
CA GLY A 186 10.76 -0.86 -0.40
C GLY A 186 11.59 -2.11 -0.64
N PHE A 187 11.95 -2.85 0.42
CA PHE A 187 12.64 -4.15 0.30
C PHE A 187 11.79 -5.26 -0.35
N THR A 188 10.50 -5.04 -0.59
CA THR A 188 9.68 -5.96 -1.40
C THR A 188 10.14 -5.97 -2.86
N VAL A 189 10.71 -4.87 -3.37
CA VAL A 189 11.18 -4.78 -4.76
C VAL A 189 12.34 -5.75 -5.05
N PRO A 190 13.47 -5.75 -4.29
CA PRO A 190 14.52 -6.74 -4.51
C PRO A 190 14.04 -8.18 -4.33
N PHE A 191 13.18 -8.44 -3.34
CA PHE A 191 12.56 -9.75 -3.16
C PHE A 191 11.80 -10.19 -4.42
N ALA A 192 10.97 -9.31 -4.99
CA ALA A 192 10.19 -9.62 -6.18
C ALA A 192 11.06 -9.93 -7.41
N PHE A 193 12.14 -9.19 -7.61
CA PHE A 193 13.10 -9.45 -8.68
C PHE A 193 13.89 -10.74 -8.48
N ALA A 194 14.30 -11.05 -7.25
CA ALA A 194 14.96 -12.31 -6.91
C ALA A 194 14.05 -13.52 -7.17
N MET A 195 12.79 -13.45 -6.73
CA MET A 195 11.78 -14.49 -6.99
C MET A 195 11.50 -14.65 -8.49
N SER A 196 11.41 -13.54 -9.23
CA SER A 196 11.23 -13.58 -10.68
C SER A 196 12.41 -14.25 -11.39
N ALA A 197 13.65 -13.96 -11.00
CA ALA A 197 14.86 -14.58 -11.54
C ALA A 197 14.91 -16.09 -11.23
N LEU A 198 14.56 -16.48 -10.00
CA LEU A 198 14.47 -17.87 -9.57
C LEU A 198 13.46 -18.66 -10.41
N LEU A 199 12.27 -18.09 -10.65
CA LEU A 199 11.24 -18.70 -11.50
C LEU A 199 11.68 -18.85 -12.97
N LEU A 200 12.49 -17.92 -13.47
CA LEU A 200 13.10 -18.02 -14.80
C LEU A 200 14.28 -18.98 -14.86
N ARG A 201 14.74 -19.49 -13.70
CA ARG A 201 16.00 -20.23 -13.55
C ARG A 201 17.18 -19.47 -14.19
N ARG A 202 17.13 -18.14 -14.14
CA ARG A 202 18.18 -17.26 -14.65
C ARG A 202 19.00 -16.74 -13.48
N GLY A 203 20.19 -17.29 -13.32
CA GLY A 203 21.21 -16.72 -12.45
C GLY A 203 21.80 -15.42 -13.04
N GLY A 204 22.75 -14.84 -12.33
CA GLY A 204 23.52 -13.68 -12.79
C GLY A 204 23.15 -12.37 -12.12
N VAL A 205 23.73 -11.28 -12.60
CA VAL A 205 23.76 -9.97 -11.93
C VAL A 205 22.67 -9.00 -12.41
N ASP A 206 21.86 -9.37 -13.39
CA ASP A 206 20.85 -8.45 -13.97
C ASP A 206 19.77 -8.03 -12.96
N TRP A 207 19.29 -8.97 -12.14
CA TRP A 207 18.33 -8.65 -11.08
C TRP A 207 18.97 -7.76 -10.01
N LEU A 208 20.25 -7.98 -9.66
CA LEU A 208 21.02 -7.13 -8.74
C LEU A 208 21.15 -5.69 -9.27
N ARG A 209 21.45 -5.54 -10.57
CA ARG A 209 21.55 -4.22 -11.21
C ARG A 209 20.22 -3.47 -11.18
N ARG A 210 19.11 -4.15 -11.42
CA ARG A 210 17.77 -3.55 -11.43
C ARG A 210 17.29 -3.15 -10.04
N THR A 211 17.70 -3.88 -9.01
CA THR A 211 17.24 -3.63 -7.64
C THR A 211 18.12 -2.64 -6.88
N ARG A 212 19.34 -2.37 -7.35
CA ARG A 212 20.29 -1.46 -6.67
C ARG A 212 19.67 -0.12 -6.23
N ARG A 213 18.95 0.57 -7.11
CA ARG A 213 18.33 1.87 -6.77
C ARG A 213 17.24 1.71 -5.71
N ALA A 214 16.38 0.71 -5.85
CA ALA A 214 15.34 0.42 -4.87
C ALA A 214 15.94 0.05 -3.51
N ASN A 215 17.01 -0.75 -3.48
CA ASN A 215 17.74 -1.11 -2.26
C ASN A 215 18.32 0.11 -1.56
N LEU A 216 18.98 1.01 -2.31
CA LEU A 216 19.55 2.22 -1.71
C LEU A 216 18.46 3.11 -1.13
N VAL A 217 17.35 3.32 -1.86
CA VAL A 217 16.21 4.11 -1.37
C VAL A 217 15.61 3.47 -0.12
N ALA A 218 15.29 2.17 -0.16
CA ALA A 218 14.72 1.44 0.96
C ALA A 218 15.65 1.46 2.18
N TRP A 219 16.94 1.23 1.97
CA TRP A 219 17.93 1.24 3.04
C TRP A 219 18.11 2.64 3.65
N SER A 220 18.19 3.69 2.84
CA SER A 220 18.28 5.07 3.34
C SER A 220 17.07 5.47 4.18
N PHE A 221 15.85 5.12 3.74
CA PHE A 221 14.64 5.38 4.51
C PHE A 221 14.58 4.55 5.79
N LEU A 222 15.02 3.29 5.75
CA LEU A 222 15.11 2.46 6.94
C LEU A 222 16.12 3.02 7.96
N THR A 223 17.30 3.44 7.50
CA THR A 223 18.33 4.05 8.37
C THR A 223 17.90 5.39 8.94
N GLY A 224 17.22 6.24 8.17
CA GLY A 224 16.71 7.51 8.70
C GLY A 224 15.46 7.32 9.58
N GLY A 225 14.76 6.20 9.42
CA GLY A 225 13.64 5.82 10.27
C GLY A 225 14.12 5.30 11.62
N LEU A 226 15.04 4.34 11.65
CA LEU A 226 15.59 3.77 12.90
C LEU A 226 16.34 4.80 13.77
#